data_AF-I1CTM7-F1
#
_entry.id   AF-I1CTM7-F1
#
_cell.length_a   1.000
_cell.length_b   1.000
_cell.length_c   1.000
_cell.angle_alpha   90.00
_cell.angle_beta   90.00
_cell.angle_gamma   90.00
#
_symmetry.space_group_name_H-M   'P 1'
#
loop_
_entity.id
_entity.type
_entity.pdbx_description
1 polymer ?
#
loop_
_entity_poly.entity_id
_entity_poly.type
_entity_poly.pdbx_seq_one_letter_code
_entity_poly.pdbx_strand_id
1 'polypeptide(L)'
;MWGTTRALINNAIVGVSDGYKVHLRLVGVGYRGTLENNVLSLKLGYSHPVLMKIPEGLTCTVPQPNRVILSGVDLQQVTEFAAKIQRWRKPEPYNQKGIFINDETIKKKEGKKK
;
A
#
# COMPACT_ATOMS: atom_id res chain seq x y z
N MET A 1 6.02 24.87 -15.86
CA MET A 1 5.03 25.07 -14.76
C MET A 1 3.62 24.66 -15.18
N TRP A 2 3.14 25.07 -16.36
CA TRP A 2 1.76 24.81 -16.82
C TRP A 2 1.33 23.33 -16.87
N GLY A 3 2.24 22.43 -17.27
CA GLY A 3 1.95 21.00 -17.37
C GLY A 3 1.63 20.34 -16.01
N THR A 4 2.46 20.61 -14.99
CA THR A 4 2.26 20.08 -13.63
C THR A 4 0.98 20.62 -13.02
N THR A 5 0.70 21.91 -13.16
CA THR A 5 -0.54 22.53 -12.66
C THR A 5 -1.78 21.90 -13.28
N ARG A 6 -1.77 21.70 -14.61
CA ARG A 6 -2.86 21.00 -15.31
C ARG A 6 -3.06 19.57 -14.80
N ALA A 7 -1.97 18.83 -14.60
CA ALA A 7 -2.04 17.45 -14.10
C ALA A 7 -2.60 17.38 -12.67
N LEU A 8 -2.18 18.27 -11.78
CA LEU A 8 -2.69 18.34 -10.41
C LEU A 8 -4.19 18.66 -10.37
N ILE A 9 -4.64 19.63 -11.17
CA ILE A 9 -6.07 19.98 -11.28
C ILE A 9 -6.87 18.79 -11.84
N ASN A 10 -6.37 18.15 -12.89
CA ASN A 10 -7.02 16.98 -13.47
C ASN A 10 -7.16 15.84 -12.45
N ASN A 11 -6.10 15.58 -11.67
CA ASN A 11 -6.14 14.56 -10.62
C ASN A 11 -7.14 14.91 -9.51
N ALA A 12 -7.26 16.18 -9.14
CA ALA A 12 -8.28 16.61 -8.18
C ALA A 12 -9.70 16.37 -8.70
N ILE A 13 -9.97 16.68 -9.98
CA ILE A 13 -11.28 16.46 -10.61
C ILE A 13 -11.62 14.96 -10.66
N VAL A 14 -10.68 14.12 -11.09
CA VAL A 14 -10.85 12.65 -11.13
C VAL A 14 -11.05 12.08 -9.72
N GLY A 15 -10.32 12.61 -8.73
CA GLY A 15 -10.43 12.19 -7.33
C GLY A 15 -11.81 12.42 -6.72
N VAL A 16 -12.49 13.51 -7.07
CA VAL A 16 -13.84 13.82 -6.56
C VAL A 16 -14.93 13.04 -7.31
N SER A 17 -14.72 12.75 -8.60
CA SER A 17 -15.70 12.04 -9.43
C SER A 17 -15.62 10.52 -9.25
N ASP A 18 -14.47 9.93 -9.52
CA ASP A 18 -14.28 8.46 -9.53
C ASP A 18 -13.66 7.94 -8.23
N GLY A 19 -12.86 8.76 -7.56
CA GLY A 19 -12.07 8.37 -6.39
C GLY A 19 -10.88 7.48 -6.75
N TYR A 20 -9.85 7.51 -5.91
CA TYR A 20 -8.65 6.69 -6.09
C TYR A 20 -8.70 5.44 -5.23
N LYS A 21 -8.26 4.32 -5.81
CA LYS A 21 -8.10 3.04 -5.12
C LYS A 21 -6.71 2.50 -5.36
N VAL A 22 -6.02 2.10 -4.29
CA VAL A 22 -4.72 1.44 -4.34
C VAL A 22 -4.83 0.11 -3.63
N HIS A 23 -4.47 -0.95 -4.33
CA HIS A 23 -4.50 -2.31 -3.81
C HIS A 23 -3.12 -2.67 -3.26
N LEU A 24 -3.04 -3.07 -2.01
CA LEU A 24 -1.83 -3.59 -1.39
C LEU A 24 -1.95 -5.10 -1.23
N ARG A 25 -0.96 -5.83 -1.75
CA ARG A 25 -0.87 -7.29 -1.62
C ARG A 25 0.24 -7.64 -0.64
N LEU A 26 -0.13 -8.35 0.42
CA LEU A 26 0.79 -8.87 1.43
C LEU A 26 1.21 -10.28 1.01
N VAL A 27 2.47 -10.44 0.63
CA VAL A 27 3.03 -11.72 0.18
C VAL A 27 4.06 -12.19 1.20
N GLY A 28 3.76 -13.29 1.89
CA GLY A 28 4.63 -13.87 2.89
C GLY A 28 3.87 -14.80 3.81
N VAL A 29 4.55 -15.78 4.38
CA VAL A 29 3.94 -16.71 5.34
C VAL A 29 3.69 -15.95 6.64
N GLY A 30 2.45 -15.94 7.10
CA GLY A 30 2.04 -15.26 8.34
C GLY A 30 1.83 -13.74 8.21
N TYR A 31 1.95 -13.18 7.00
CA TYR A 31 1.71 -11.76 6.77
C TYR A 31 0.21 -11.48 6.68
N ARG A 32 -0.29 -10.58 7.53
CA ARG A 32 -1.71 -10.23 7.57
C ARG A 32 -1.93 -8.82 8.07
N GLY A 33 -2.94 -8.15 7.51
CA GLY A 33 -3.47 -6.89 8.01
C GLY A 33 -4.81 -7.10 8.71
N THR A 34 -5.04 -6.38 9.80
CA THR A 34 -6.35 -6.22 10.44
C THR A 34 -6.64 -4.74 10.61
N LEU A 35 -7.91 -4.39 10.55
CA LEU A 35 -8.37 -3.02 10.76
C LEU A 35 -9.12 -2.95 12.09
N GLU A 36 -8.62 -2.14 13.00
CA GLU A 36 -9.15 -1.99 14.35
C GLU A 36 -9.34 -0.50 14.64
N ASN A 37 -10.59 -0.04 14.79
CA ASN A 37 -10.92 1.34 15.21
C ASN A 37 -10.13 2.44 14.47
N ASN A 38 -10.10 2.40 13.13
CA ASN A 38 -9.33 3.33 12.29
C ASN A 38 -7.79 3.23 12.37
N VAL A 39 -7.28 2.15 12.98
CA VAL A 39 -5.87 1.80 13.00
C VAL A 39 -5.66 0.53 12.16
N LEU A 40 -4.74 0.61 11.21
CA LEU A 40 -4.28 -0.53 10.43
C LEU A 40 -3.19 -1.25 11.23
N SER A 41 -3.50 -2.46 11.69
CA SER A 41 -2.57 -3.35 12.39
C SER A 41 -1.98 -4.34 11.39
N LEU A 42 -0.66 -4.30 11.20
CA LEU A 42 0.06 -5.18 10.28
C LEU A 42 0.96 -6.16 11.04
N LYS A 43 0.76 -7.45 10.80
CA LYS A 43 1.68 -8.51 11.20
C LYS A 43 2.54 -8.88 10.00
N LEU A 44 3.82 -8.48 10.03
CA LEU A 44 4.78 -8.64 8.92
C LEU A 44 5.99 -9.51 9.31
N GLY A 45 5.86 -10.33 10.36
CA GLY A 45 6.96 -11.14 10.89
C GLY A 45 7.90 -10.39 11.84
N TYR A 46 7.53 -9.20 12.31
CA TYR A 46 8.16 -8.55 13.45
C TYR A 46 7.62 -9.11 14.77
N SER A 47 8.37 -8.93 15.86
CA SER A 47 7.97 -9.41 17.20
C SER A 47 6.67 -8.76 17.71
N HIS A 48 6.44 -7.49 17.37
CA HIS A 48 5.22 -6.75 17.69
C HIS A 48 4.48 -6.35 16.40
N PRO A 49 3.14 -6.24 16.43
CA PRO A 49 2.37 -5.74 15.29
C PRO A 49 2.68 -4.26 15.04
N VAL A 50 2.75 -3.88 13.77
CA VAL A 50 2.92 -2.48 13.35
C VAL A 50 1.55 -1.82 13.30
N LEU A 51 1.32 -0.84 14.16
CA LEU A 51 0.09 -0.08 14.22
C LEU A 51 0.26 1.24 13.45
N MET A 52 -0.56 1.46 12.44
CA MET A 52 -0.58 2.71 11.67
C MET A 52 -1.96 3.36 11.74
N LYS A 53 -1.99 4.61 12.22
CA LYS A 53 -3.22 5.41 12.19
C LYS A 53 -3.52 5.81 10.75
N ILE A 54 -4.77 5.62 10.34
CA ILE A 54 -5.23 6.04 9.01
C ILE A 54 -5.41 7.56 9.04
N PRO A 55 -4.82 8.32 8.09
CA PRO A 55 -5.01 9.77 8.01
C PRO A 55 -6.46 10.12 7.63
N GLU A 56 -6.91 11.31 8.01
CA GLU A 56 -8.25 11.79 7.68
C GLU A 56 -8.48 11.84 6.16
N GLY A 57 -9.69 11.52 5.72
CA GLY A 57 -10.04 11.49 4.29
C GLY A 57 -9.61 10.22 3.53
N LEU A 58 -8.91 9.29 4.20
CA LEU A 58 -8.57 7.99 3.65
C LEU A 58 -9.43 6.89 4.27
N THR A 59 -10.00 6.03 3.44
CA THR A 59 -10.72 4.83 3.87
C THR A 59 -9.89 3.59 3.55
N CYS A 60 -9.62 2.80 4.57
CA CYS A 60 -8.92 1.51 4.43
C CYS A 60 -9.93 0.37 4.56
N THR A 61 -9.85 -0.61 3.68
CA THR A 61 -10.69 -1.81 3.73
C THR A 61 -9.82 -3.04 3.57
N VAL A 62 -10.08 -4.06 4.40
CA VAL A 62 -9.32 -5.32 4.38
C VAL A 62 -10.27 -6.46 3.99
N PRO A 63 -10.55 -6.67 2.69
CA PRO A 63 -11.45 -7.72 2.24
C PRO A 63 -10.89 -9.13 2.51
N GLN A 64 -9.56 -9.27 2.49
CA GLN A 64 -8.86 -10.50 2.83
C GLN A 64 -7.69 -10.14 3.73
N PRO A 65 -7.27 -11.00 4.67
CA PRO A 65 -6.13 -10.72 5.54
C PRO A 65 -4.84 -10.37 4.77
N ASN A 66 -4.70 -10.86 3.53
CA ASN A 66 -3.53 -10.66 2.68
C ASN A 66 -3.70 -9.52 1.65
N ARG A 67 -4.88 -8.87 1.59
CA ARG A 67 -5.17 -7.79 0.65
C ARG A 67 -5.76 -6.60 1.39
N VAL A 68 -5.10 -5.45 1.29
CA VAL A 68 -5.57 -4.18 1.84
C VAL A 68 -5.91 -3.26 0.69
N ILE A 69 -7.07 -2.60 0.75
CA ILE A 69 -7.49 -1.62 -0.25
C ILE A 69 -7.52 -0.27 0.43
N LEU A 70 -6.76 0.67 -0.10
CA LEU A 70 -6.80 2.06 0.29
C LEU A 70 -7.67 2.81 -0.72
N SER A 71 -8.59 3.61 -0.22
CA SER A 71 -9.48 4.43 -1.03
C SER A 71 -9.49 5.87 -0.49
N GLY A 72 -9.55 6.85 -1.38
CA GLY A 72 -9.55 8.26 -1.00
C GLY A 72 -9.72 9.19 -2.19
N VAL A 73 -9.91 10.47 -1.89
CA VAL A 73 -10.14 11.53 -2.89
C VAL A 73 -8.81 12.09 -3.40
N ASP A 74 -7.82 12.23 -2.53
CA ASP A 74 -6.51 12.80 -2.89
C ASP A 74 -5.51 11.70 -3.29
N LEU A 75 -5.09 11.74 -4.56
CA LEU A 75 -4.09 10.82 -5.12
C LEU A 75 -2.78 10.85 -4.31
N GLN A 76 -2.33 12.03 -3.89
CA GLN A 76 -1.05 12.18 -3.20
C GLN A 76 -1.09 11.49 -1.84
N GLN A 77 -2.14 11.74 -1.05
CA GLN A 77 -2.28 11.12 0.27
C GLN A 77 -2.45 9.60 0.19
N VAL A 78 -3.25 9.10 -0.76
CA VAL A 78 -3.46 7.67 -0.95
C VAL A 78 -2.14 6.97 -1.30
N THR A 79 -1.39 7.53 -2.24
CA THR A 79 -0.11 6.94 -2.68
C THR A 79 1.00 7.10 -1.64
N GLU A 80 1.04 8.22 -0.91
CA GLU A 80 2.00 8.41 0.19
C GLU A 80 1.74 7.40 1.32
N PHE A 81 0.49 7.18 1.70
CA PHE A 81 0.15 6.21 2.73
C PHE A 81 0.47 4.77 2.28
N ALA A 82 0.17 4.43 1.03
CA ALA A 82 0.57 3.15 0.43
C ALA A 82 2.10 2.95 0.50
N ALA A 83 2.87 3.99 0.15
CA ALA A 83 4.33 3.95 0.22
C ALA A 83 4.85 3.84 1.67
N LYS A 84 4.23 4.53 2.64
CA LYS A 84 4.54 4.39 4.07
C LYS A 84 4.34 2.95 4.55
N ILE A 85 3.26 2.30 4.14
CA ILE A 85 3.01 0.90 4.44
C ILE A 85 4.11 0.01 3.82
N GLN A 86 4.42 0.20 2.53
CA GLN A 86 5.43 -0.58 1.83
C GLN A 86 6.83 -0.45 2.44
N ARG A 87 7.18 0.73 2.99
CA ARG A 87 8.48 0.97 3.63
C ARG A 87 8.76 0.01 4.78
N TRP A 88 7.75 -0.47 5.50
CA TRP A 88 7.92 -1.44 6.58
C TRP A 88 8.46 -2.78 6.09
N ARG A 89 7.96 -3.29 4.96
CA ARG A 89 8.47 -4.52 4.35
C ARG A 89 8.48 -4.41 2.83
N LYS A 90 9.57 -3.84 2.32
CA LYS A 90 9.83 -3.79 0.89
C LYS A 90 9.93 -5.21 0.32
N PRO A 91 9.42 -5.47 -0.89
CA PRO A 91 9.52 -6.80 -1.43
C PRO A 91 10.96 -7.18 -1.78
N GLU A 92 11.34 -8.39 -1.37
CA GLU A 92 12.70 -8.89 -1.56
C GLU A 92 12.90 -9.50 -2.95
N PRO A 93 14.09 -9.35 -3.57
CA PRO A 93 14.36 -9.84 -4.93
C PRO A 93 14.52 -11.36 -5.04
N TYR A 94 14.72 -12.09 -3.95
CA TYR A 94 14.95 -13.54 -4.01
C TYR A 94 13.65 -14.34 -3.85
N ASN A 95 12.88 -14.04 -2.82
CA ASN A 95 11.67 -14.78 -2.47
C ASN A 95 10.37 -14.00 -2.74
N GLN A 96 10.47 -12.76 -3.25
CA GLN A 96 9.32 -11.88 -3.53
C GLN A 96 8.38 -11.75 -2.32
N LYS A 97 8.93 -11.84 -1.10
CA LYS A 97 8.18 -11.62 0.14
C LYS A 97 8.18 -10.13 0.46
N GLY A 98 7.02 -9.59 0.80
CA GLY A 98 6.84 -8.19 1.17
C GLY A 98 5.47 -7.64 0.75
N ILE A 99 5.38 -6.32 0.72
CA ILE A 99 4.15 -5.59 0.38
C ILE A 99 4.26 -5.03 -1.04
N PHE A 100 3.38 -5.48 -1.93
CA PHE A 100 3.32 -5.01 -3.30
C PHE A 100 2.21 -3.98 -3.46
N ILE A 101 2.49 -2.94 -4.23
CA ILE A 101 1.50 -1.92 -4.60
C ILE A 101 0.93 -2.28 -5.96
N ASN A 102 -0.38 -2.42 -6.05
CA ASN A 102 -1.12 -2.80 -7.25
C ASN A 102 -0.53 -4.06 -7.91
N ASP A 103 -0.20 -3.96 -9.20
CA ASP A 103 0.41 -5.01 -10.02
C ASP A 103 1.93 -4.84 -10.15
N GLU A 104 2.58 -4.25 -9.14
CA GLU A 104 4.03 -4.18 -9.07
C GLU A 104 4.66 -5.58 -9.10
N THR A 105 5.53 -5.83 -10.07
CA THR A 105 6.27 -7.09 -10.21
C THR A 105 7.77 -6.86 -10.01
N ILE A 106 8.40 -7.63 -9.13
CA ILE A 106 9.84 -7.55 -8.87
C ILE A 106 10.55 -8.75 -9.50
N LYS A 107 11.62 -8.47 -10.26
CA LYS A 107 12.42 -9.50 -10.92
C LYS A 107 13.08 -10.40 -9.88
N LYS A 108 12.86 -11.71 -10.01
CA LYS A 108 13.46 -12.71 -9.12
C LYS A 108 14.95 -12.87 -9.46
N LYS A 109 15.81 -12.73 -8.46
CA LYS A 109 17.23 -13.10 -8.56
C LYS A 109 17.41 -14.53 -8.04
N GLU A 110 18.24 -15.31 -8.72
CA GLU A 110 18.62 -16.63 -8.24
C GLU A 110 19.51 -16.53 -6.99
N GLY A 111 19.39 -17.51 -6.11
CA GLY A 111 20.30 -17.65 -4.97
C GLY A 111 21.73 -17.92 -5.43
N LYS A 112 22.69 -17.76 -4.51
CA LYS A 112 24.10 -18.05 -4.78
C LYS A 112 24.24 -19.52 -5.22
N LYS A 113 24.65 -19.74 -6.46
CA LYS A 113 25.08 -21.06 -6.96
C LYS A 113 26.40 -21.43 -6.28
N LYS A 114 26.54 -22.69 -5.88
CA LYS A 114 27.82 -23.24 -5.42
C LYS A 114 28.80 -23.33 -6.58
#